data_AF-A0A0F8XN23-F1
#
_entry.id   AF-A0A0F8XN23-F1
#
_cell.length_a   1.000
_cell.length_b   1.000
_cell.length_c   1.000
_cell.angle_alpha   90.00
_cell.angle_beta   90.00
_cell.angle_gamma   90.00
#
_symmetry.space_group_name_H-M   'P 1'
#
loop_
_entity.id
_entity.type
_entity.pdbx_description
1 polymer ?
#
loop_
_entity_poly.entity_id
_entity_poly.type
_entity_poly.pdbx_seq_one_letter_code
_entity_poly.pdbx_strand_id
1 'polypeptide(L)'
;MPVNVSFASDNIRYAKEKVPLSSVQDLWEAKAWKGERVHTQILVWTGKDIPELSFQVKDLSGKKGNRIEAENITAAFVRYTMADDFGEGCGARDLSVDDSSLVEDPIDIIDKIPVEANTVRPIWLSVQVPGNTPAGQYRGTIIINADKKHELKISLNILDHVLPPPSEWSYDFDIWQYPGPIARMHDVELWSEKHFELMKPYFTTLAKAGQKVISANIIEQPWGLDHVHFDDPSLIKWTLKKDGSWEYDFSVFDRYISFVMDCGITERINCYSMITWDLSFIYYDEASKKNNSITLTPGTDEYTKYWSGMIKEFTLHLKEKGWFTKTAIAVDERPVEHMQALIALVKDIDPDWKIALAGDSYHP
;
A
#
# COMPACT_ATOMS: atom_id res chain seq x y z
N MET A 1 15.23 16.53 33.86
CA MET A 1 15.67 16.93 32.51
C MET A 1 14.63 17.90 31.93
N PRO A 2 15.02 19.03 31.31
CA PRO A 2 14.06 19.91 30.61
C PRO A 2 13.45 19.20 29.39
N VAL A 3 12.35 19.73 28.86
CA VAL A 3 11.83 19.29 27.56
C VAL A 3 12.75 19.77 26.47
N ASN A 4 13.22 18.84 25.64
CA ASN A 4 14.01 19.13 24.46
C ASN A 4 13.18 18.84 23.21
N VAL A 5 13.34 19.71 22.22
CA VAL A 5 12.68 19.62 20.92
C VAL A 5 13.74 19.90 19.87
N SER A 6 13.95 18.97 18.92
CA SER A 6 15.03 19.08 17.93
C SER A 6 14.62 18.48 16.60
N PHE A 7 15.06 19.08 15.49
CA PHE A 7 15.11 18.33 14.23
C PHE A 7 16.07 17.14 14.36
N ALA A 8 15.79 16.12 13.57
CA ALA A 8 16.54 14.87 13.55
C ALA A 8 16.48 14.23 12.16
N SER A 9 17.40 13.29 11.91
CA SER A 9 17.45 12.56 10.64
C SER A 9 16.21 11.68 10.48
N ASP A 10 15.60 11.73 9.30
CA ASP A 10 14.57 10.84 8.79
C ASP A 10 15.10 9.46 8.38
N ASN A 11 16.42 9.27 8.37
CA ASN A 11 17.08 8.00 8.06
C ASN A 11 17.34 7.13 9.32
N ILE A 12 16.82 7.52 10.48
CA ILE A 12 17.04 6.84 11.76
C ILE A 12 15.68 6.58 12.42
N ARG A 13 15.51 5.36 12.95
CA ARG A 13 14.44 5.03 13.90
C ARG A 13 14.96 5.26 15.31
N TYR A 14 14.34 6.15 16.07
CA TYR A 14 14.79 6.53 17.41
C TYR A 14 14.10 5.67 18.45
N ALA A 15 14.86 4.94 19.27
CA ALA A 15 14.31 4.11 20.34
C ALA A 15 13.54 4.95 21.38
N LYS A 16 12.40 4.42 21.85
CA LYS A 16 11.49 5.14 22.77
C LYS A 16 12.20 5.52 24.07
N GLU A 17 13.09 4.67 24.56
CA GLU A 17 13.71 4.73 25.88
C GLU A 17 15.14 5.32 25.88
N LYS A 18 15.66 5.71 24.71
CA LYS A 18 17.05 6.18 24.57
C LYS A 18 17.10 7.65 24.19
N VAL A 19 17.82 8.45 24.99
CA VAL A 19 18.06 9.86 24.67
C VAL A 19 18.81 9.96 23.33
N PRO A 20 18.28 10.67 22.32
CA PRO A 20 18.71 10.51 20.94
C PRO A 20 19.92 11.36 20.55
N LEU A 21 20.14 12.51 21.22
CA LEU A 21 21.07 13.55 20.76
C LEU A 21 21.88 14.15 21.91
N SER A 22 23.11 14.59 21.60
CA SER A 22 23.92 15.44 22.47
C SER A 22 23.73 16.94 22.21
N SER A 23 23.23 17.35 21.04
CA SER A 23 22.96 18.75 20.69
C SER A 23 21.61 18.93 20.00
N VAL A 24 20.88 20.00 20.35
CA VAL A 24 19.57 20.35 19.79
C VAL A 24 19.74 21.13 18.49
N GLN A 25 18.97 20.77 17.47
CA GLN A 25 18.90 21.42 16.16
C GLN A 25 17.58 22.20 16.02
N ASP A 26 17.66 23.53 15.89
CA ASP A 26 16.49 24.41 15.77
C ASP A 26 16.17 24.81 14.32
N LEU A 27 16.98 24.38 13.36
CA LEU A 27 16.87 24.69 11.94
C LEU A 27 16.96 23.42 11.09
N TRP A 28 15.98 23.23 10.20
CA TRP A 28 16.04 22.25 9.12
C TRP A 28 16.24 22.98 7.79
N GLU A 29 17.29 22.62 7.07
CA GLU A 29 17.58 23.11 5.73
C GLU A 29 17.49 21.98 4.71
N ALA A 30 16.73 22.20 3.64
CA ALA A 30 16.54 21.21 2.58
C ALA A 30 16.45 21.88 1.20
N LYS A 31 16.59 21.05 0.17
CA LYS A 31 16.35 21.42 -1.24
C LYS A 31 15.24 20.55 -1.78
N ALA A 32 14.42 21.09 -2.67
CA ALA A 32 13.37 20.35 -3.34
C ALA A 32 13.16 20.88 -4.76
N TRP A 33 12.70 20.03 -5.67
CA TRP A 33 12.13 20.43 -6.95
C TRP A 33 10.69 20.88 -6.78
N LYS A 34 10.15 21.60 -7.77
CA LYS A 34 8.73 21.89 -7.83
C LYS A 34 7.97 20.58 -8.04
N GLY A 35 6.93 20.30 -7.25
CA GLY A 35 6.19 19.04 -7.30
C GLY A 35 6.73 17.95 -6.37
N GLU A 36 7.93 18.12 -5.80
CA GLU A 36 8.54 17.13 -4.91
C GLU A 36 7.95 17.18 -3.50
N ARG A 37 7.93 16.02 -2.82
CA ARG A 37 7.68 15.92 -1.39
C ARG A 37 8.97 15.61 -0.65
N VAL A 38 9.35 16.49 0.26
CA VAL A 38 10.51 16.31 1.15
C VAL A 38 10.08 16.18 2.60
N HIS A 39 10.89 15.54 3.43
CA HIS A 39 10.55 15.23 4.81
C HIS A 39 11.73 15.34 5.77
N THR A 40 11.42 15.33 7.07
CA THR A 40 12.37 15.30 8.19
C THR A 40 11.65 14.77 9.44
N GLN A 41 12.40 14.52 10.51
CA GLN A 41 11.83 14.22 11.82
C GLN A 41 12.08 15.33 12.83
N ILE A 42 11.16 15.45 13.79
CA ILE A 42 11.31 16.26 15.00
C ILE A 42 11.18 15.34 16.20
N LEU A 43 12.14 15.39 17.11
CA LEU A 43 12.13 14.60 18.34
C LEU A 43 11.75 15.48 19.52
N VAL A 44 10.86 14.96 20.36
CA VAL A 44 10.53 15.51 21.67
C VAL A 44 10.94 14.50 22.73
N TRP A 45 11.80 14.90 23.68
CA TRP A 45 12.19 14.03 24.78
C TRP A 45 12.40 14.83 26.07
N THR A 46 12.08 14.19 27.20
CA THR A 46 12.03 14.86 28.50
C THR A 46 12.07 13.83 29.63
N GLY A 47 12.48 14.28 30.83
CA GLY A 47 12.39 13.49 32.06
C GLY A 47 11.11 13.78 32.86
N LYS A 48 10.10 14.37 32.25
CA LYS A 48 8.81 14.74 32.85
C LYS A 48 7.68 14.37 31.91
N ASP A 49 6.50 14.08 32.45
CA ASP A 49 5.32 13.85 31.63
C ASP A 49 4.90 15.14 30.88
N ILE A 50 4.45 14.97 29.65
CA ILE A 50 3.79 16.01 28.84
C ILE A 50 2.35 15.51 28.64
N PRO A 51 1.35 16.10 29.32
CA PRO A 51 -0.03 15.65 29.22
C PRO A 51 -0.61 15.77 27.81
N GLU A 52 -0.17 16.78 27.06
CA GLU A 52 -0.68 17.09 25.73
C GLU A 52 0.44 17.68 24.85
N LEU A 53 1.15 16.82 24.13
CA LEU A 53 2.05 17.24 23.07
C LEU A 53 1.23 17.50 21.80
N SER A 54 1.43 18.64 21.16
CA SER A 54 0.80 18.98 19.86
C SER A 54 1.73 19.83 19.00
N PHE A 55 1.36 20.05 17.74
CA PHE A 55 2.12 20.86 16.81
C PHE A 55 1.24 21.81 16.01
N GLN A 56 1.83 22.86 15.46
CA GLN A 56 1.18 23.80 14.53
C GLN A 56 2.15 24.12 13.40
N VAL A 57 1.69 23.93 12.16
CA VAL A 57 2.41 24.30 10.93
C VAL A 57 1.93 25.65 10.43
N LYS A 58 2.83 26.43 9.83
CA LYS A 58 2.55 27.73 9.21
C LYS A 58 3.10 27.74 7.79
N ASP A 59 2.62 28.67 6.98
CA ASP A 59 3.13 28.88 5.62
C ASP A 59 4.65 29.07 5.59
N LEU A 60 5.30 28.54 4.56
CA LEU A 60 6.66 28.94 4.23
C LEU A 60 6.60 30.15 3.30
N SER A 61 7.17 31.27 3.73
CA SER A 61 7.20 32.52 2.98
C SER A 61 8.44 32.60 2.09
N GLY A 62 8.23 32.92 0.82
CA GLY A 62 9.26 33.21 -0.18
C GLY A 62 9.36 34.69 -0.51
N LYS A 63 10.16 35.01 -1.54
CA LYS A 63 10.27 36.39 -2.06
C LYS A 63 8.98 36.81 -2.79
N LYS A 64 8.77 38.12 -2.92
CA LYS A 64 7.68 38.72 -3.71
C LYS A 64 6.27 38.24 -3.31
N GLY A 65 6.07 37.85 -2.05
CA GLY A 65 4.78 37.37 -1.54
C GLY A 65 4.44 35.93 -1.91
N ASN A 66 5.35 35.19 -2.56
CA ASN A 66 5.16 33.77 -2.81
C ASN A 66 5.11 32.99 -1.50
N ARG A 67 4.30 31.94 -1.44
CA ARG A 67 4.19 31.08 -0.27
C ARG A 67 3.96 29.62 -0.63
N ILE A 68 4.44 28.73 0.22
CA ILE A 68 3.96 27.34 0.30
C ILE A 68 2.99 27.34 1.48
N GLU A 69 1.71 27.19 1.18
CA GLU A 69 0.62 27.25 2.16
C GLU A 69 0.74 26.11 3.18
N ALA A 70 0.32 26.35 4.42
CA ALA A 70 0.35 25.36 5.50
C ALA A 70 -0.42 24.06 5.17
N GLU A 71 -1.43 24.11 4.29
CA GLU A 71 -2.15 22.92 3.79
C GLU A 71 -1.25 21.93 3.03
N ASN A 72 -0.10 22.39 2.53
CA ASN A 72 0.90 21.56 1.85
C ASN A 72 1.97 21.01 2.81
N ILE A 73 1.81 21.24 4.11
CA ILE A 73 2.75 20.84 5.15
C ILE A 73 2.01 19.94 6.12
N THR A 74 2.45 18.70 6.26
CA THR A 74 1.84 17.73 7.17
C THR A 74 2.81 17.36 8.27
N ALA A 75 2.32 17.36 9.50
CA ALA A 75 3.03 16.82 10.66
C ALA A 75 2.15 15.73 11.29
N ALA A 76 2.78 14.65 11.76
CA ALA A 76 2.10 13.52 12.38
C ALA A 76 3.02 12.84 13.39
N PHE A 77 2.47 12.25 14.44
CA PHE A 77 3.30 11.55 15.43
C PHE A 77 3.79 10.22 14.86
N VAL A 78 5.04 9.87 15.10
CA VAL A 78 5.51 8.52 14.81
C VAL A 78 5.34 7.66 16.06
N ARG A 79 4.64 6.53 15.89
CA ARG A 79 4.31 5.58 16.94
C ARG A 79 5.37 4.48 16.99
N TYR A 80 5.30 3.72 18.07
CA TYR A 80 6.11 2.52 18.23
C TYR A 80 5.21 1.31 18.05
N THR A 81 5.67 0.34 17.28
CA THR A 81 5.06 -0.99 17.16
C THR A 81 6.03 -2.04 17.65
N MET A 82 5.51 -3.19 18.08
CA MET A 82 6.36 -4.34 18.37
C MET A 82 6.92 -4.89 17.06
N ALA A 83 8.21 -5.20 17.04
CA ALA A 83 8.89 -5.90 15.97
C ALA A 83 9.85 -6.94 16.57
N ASP A 84 10.15 -7.98 15.79
CA ASP A 84 11.14 -8.99 16.11
C ASP A 84 12.47 -8.72 15.37
N ASP A 85 13.47 -9.56 15.64
CA ASP A 85 14.76 -9.52 14.97
C ASP A 85 14.76 -10.30 13.65
N PHE A 86 15.76 -10.01 12.81
CA PHE A 86 16.02 -10.79 11.61
C PHE A 86 16.46 -12.22 11.98
N GLY A 87 15.57 -13.19 11.81
CA GLY A 87 15.85 -14.62 11.97
C GLY A 87 16.45 -15.27 10.72
N GLU A 88 16.78 -16.56 10.83
CA GLU A 88 17.37 -17.33 9.73
C GLU A 88 16.32 -17.73 8.67
N GLY A 89 16.03 -16.80 7.75
CA GLY A 89 15.29 -17.08 6.52
C GLY A 89 13.76 -16.98 6.60
N CYS A 90 13.09 -17.58 5.61
CA CYS A 90 11.65 -17.55 5.40
C CYS A 90 11.00 -18.81 5.98
N GLY A 91 10.58 -18.75 7.24
CA GLY A 91 9.95 -19.87 7.93
C GLY A 91 9.06 -19.40 9.08
N ALA A 92 8.31 -20.34 9.66
CA ALA A 92 7.54 -20.06 10.85
C ALA A 92 8.46 -19.55 11.97
N ARG A 93 8.04 -18.46 12.62
CA ARG A 93 8.78 -17.83 13.72
C ARG A 93 8.39 -18.44 15.04
N ASP A 94 9.39 -18.62 15.91
CA ASP A 94 9.19 -19.06 17.28
C ASP A 94 9.42 -17.86 18.21
N LEU A 95 8.31 -17.25 18.63
CA LEU A 95 8.31 -16.08 19.50
C LEU A 95 8.94 -16.33 20.89
N SER A 96 9.28 -17.58 21.23
CA SER A 96 10.00 -17.91 22.46
C SER A 96 11.52 -17.75 22.35
N VAL A 97 12.05 -17.65 21.13
CA VAL A 97 13.50 -17.49 20.86
C VAL A 97 13.84 -16.17 20.17
N ASP A 98 12.91 -15.60 19.40
CA ASP A 98 13.11 -14.31 18.74
C ASP A 98 13.02 -13.16 19.76
N ASP A 99 13.94 -12.19 19.67
CA ASP A 99 13.88 -10.97 20.51
C ASP A 99 12.69 -10.10 20.08
N SER A 100 12.27 -9.19 20.96
CA SER A 100 11.18 -8.26 20.69
C SER A 100 11.53 -6.84 21.13
N SER A 101 11.27 -5.88 20.26
CA SER A 101 11.59 -4.48 20.53
C SER A 101 10.50 -3.54 20.02
N LEU A 102 10.41 -2.37 20.66
CA LEU A 102 9.57 -1.28 20.18
C LEU A 102 10.31 -0.49 19.11
N VAL A 103 9.78 -0.54 17.90
CA VAL A 103 10.36 0.13 16.73
C VAL A 103 9.46 1.28 16.29
N GLU A 104 10.06 2.46 16.10
CA GLU A 104 9.40 3.62 15.51
C GLU A 104 8.98 3.29 14.07
N ASP A 105 7.68 3.26 13.75
CA ASP A 105 7.21 2.95 12.39
C ASP A 105 5.91 3.67 11.98
N PRO A 106 4.76 3.52 12.67
CA PRO A 106 3.50 4.05 12.14
C PRO A 106 3.43 5.58 12.24
N ILE A 107 3.12 6.24 11.13
CA ILE A 107 2.82 7.68 11.09
C ILE A 107 1.34 7.88 11.43
N ASP A 108 1.06 8.35 12.65
CA ASP A 108 -0.26 8.47 13.23
C ASP A 108 -0.82 9.89 13.09
N ILE A 109 -1.94 9.99 12.38
CA ILE A 109 -2.57 11.24 11.95
C ILE A 109 -3.53 11.75 13.03
N ILE A 110 -2.98 12.01 14.22
CA ILE A 110 -3.68 12.64 15.34
C ILE A 110 -3.02 13.99 15.67
N ASP A 111 -3.82 14.93 16.17
CA ASP A 111 -3.35 16.30 16.44
C ASP A 111 -2.57 16.43 17.75
N LYS A 112 -2.81 15.51 18.70
CA LYS A 112 -2.20 15.56 20.04
C LYS A 112 -2.08 14.19 20.71
N ILE A 113 -1.07 14.04 21.57
CA ILE A 113 -0.81 12.81 22.31
C ILE A 113 -0.14 13.10 23.68
N PRO A 114 -0.41 12.33 24.74
CA PRO A 114 0.42 12.36 25.94
C PRO A 114 1.80 11.74 25.68
N VAL A 115 2.83 12.25 26.36
CA VAL A 115 4.19 11.69 26.35
C VAL A 115 4.65 11.47 27.79
N GLU A 116 5.05 10.24 28.09
CA GLU A 116 5.52 9.84 29.42
C GLU A 116 6.96 10.34 29.66
N ALA A 117 7.29 10.58 30.92
CA ALA A 117 8.65 10.89 31.33
C ALA A 117 9.64 9.81 30.87
N ASN A 118 10.84 10.24 30.50
CA ASN A 118 11.95 9.40 30.03
C ASN A 118 11.64 8.65 28.73
N THR A 119 10.82 9.24 27.87
CA THR A 119 10.54 8.72 26.53
C THR A 119 10.87 9.72 25.43
N VAL A 120 11.11 9.20 24.22
CA VAL A 120 11.27 9.94 22.97
C VAL A 120 9.98 9.82 22.17
N ARG A 121 9.46 10.95 21.70
CA ARG A 121 8.34 11.01 20.77
C ARG A 121 8.78 11.69 19.46
N PRO A 122 8.91 10.93 18.37
CA PRO A 122 9.14 11.49 17.05
C PRO A 122 7.86 12.06 16.44
N ILE A 123 8.03 13.06 15.59
CA ILE A 123 7.03 13.70 14.76
C ILE A 123 7.60 13.73 13.34
N TRP A 124 6.89 13.11 12.39
CA TRP A 124 7.24 13.16 10.98
C TRP A 124 6.71 14.45 10.37
N LEU A 125 7.57 15.23 9.74
CA LEU A 125 7.22 16.47 9.04
C LEU A 125 7.45 16.27 7.54
N SER A 126 6.43 16.54 6.72
CA SER A 126 6.52 16.51 5.26
C SER A 126 6.07 17.83 4.66
N VAL A 127 6.78 18.29 3.62
CA VAL A 127 6.41 19.45 2.80
C VAL A 127 6.20 18.96 1.37
N GLN A 128 4.97 19.06 0.87
CA GLN A 128 4.65 18.89 -0.53
C GLN A 128 4.87 20.23 -1.25
N VAL A 129 5.80 20.32 -2.18
CA VAL A 129 6.00 21.53 -2.98
C VAL A 129 5.00 21.50 -4.15
N PRO A 130 4.09 22.48 -4.30
CA PRO A 130 3.25 22.56 -5.50
C PRO A 130 4.09 22.68 -6.78
N GLY A 131 3.68 22.05 -7.87
CA GLY A 131 4.42 22.01 -9.14
C GLY A 131 4.64 23.37 -9.81
N ASN A 132 3.83 24.37 -9.47
CA ASN A 132 3.93 25.75 -9.97
C ASN A 132 4.67 26.70 -9.01
N THR A 133 5.25 26.18 -7.91
CA THR A 133 5.98 27.00 -6.93
C THR A 133 7.18 27.66 -7.60
N PRO A 134 7.32 29.00 -7.55
CA PRO A 134 8.50 29.67 -8.09
C PRO A 134 9.79 29.21 -7.40
N ALA A 135 10.88 29.10 -8.16
CA ALA A 135 12.19 28.75 -7.59
C ALA A 135 12.68 29.83 -6.62
N GLY A 136 13.39 29.41 -5.58
CA GLY A 136 14.00 30.29 -4.59
C GLY A 136 13.86 29.80 -3.15
N GLN A 137 14.28 30.65 -2.22
CA GLN A 137 14.27 30.34 -0.79
C GLN A 137 12.91 30.63 -0.16
N TYR A 138 12.38 29.63 0.56
CA TYR A 138 11.20 29.70 1.39
C TYR A 138 11.59 29.46 2.86
N ARG A 139 10.98 30.20 3.78
CA ARG A 139 11.24 30.08 5.22
C ARG A 139 9.96 30.14 6.02
N GLY A 140 9.90 29.37 7.09
CA GLY A 140 8.78 29.36 8.01
C GLY A 140 9.15 28.72 9.33
N THR A 141 8.14 28.44 10.15
CA THR A 141 8.32 27.77 11.43
C THR A 141 7.26 26.70 11.65
N ILE A 142 7.66 25.64 12.33
CA ILE A 142 6.75 24.72 12.99
C ILE A 142 6.83 24.98 14.49
N ILE A 143 5.67 25.01 15.14
CA ILE A 143 5.56 25.21 16.58
C ILE A 143 5.23 23.87 17.22
N ILE A 144 6.03 23.45 18.19
CA ILE A 144 5.76 22.29 19.04
C ILE A 144 5.28 22.80 20.40
N ASN A 145 4.05 22.46 20.78
CA ASN A 145 3.50 22.80 22.09
C ASN A 145 3.73 21.60 23.02
N ALA A 146 4.64 21.77 23.98
CA ALA A 146 4.95 20.78 25.00
C ALA A 146 4.77 21.40 26.40
N ASP A 147 5.84 21.54 27.18
CA ASP A 147 5.85 22.35 28.42
C ASP A 147 5.66 23.85 28.14
N LYS A 148 6.11 24.29 26.98
CA LYS A 148 5.95 25.62 26.41
C LYS A 148 5.90 25.51 24.89
N LYS A 149 5.79 26.67 24.23
CA LYS A 149 5.97 26.76 22.78
C LYS A 149 7.44 26.67 22.42
N HIS A 150 7.78 25.74 21.55
CA HIS A 150 9.10 25.61 20.92
C HIS A 150 8.94 25.92 19.44
N GLU A 151 9.66 26.91 18.94
CA GLU A 151 9.63 27.29 17.52
C GLU A 151 10.86 26.73 16.81
N LEU A 152 10.63 25.88 15.82
CA LEU A 152 11.68 25.33 14.96
C LEU A 152 11.60 25.96 13.57
N LYS A 153 12.75 26.32 13.00
CA LYS A 153 12.86 27.03 11.72
C LYS A 153 12.99 26.05 10.56
N ILE A 154 12.30 26.34 9.47
CA ILE A 154 12.38 25.60 8.21
C ILE A 154 12.94 26.52 7.14
N SER A 155 13.93 26.03 6.39
CA SER A 155 14.58 26.75 5.28
C SER A 155 14.61 25.82 4.07
N LEU A 156 13.67 26.02 3.14
CA LEU A 156 13.54 25.18 1.94
C LEU A 156 13.94 25.95 0.68
N ASN A 157 14.93 25.46 -0.04
CA ASN A 157 15.36 26.03 -1.31
C ASN A 157 14.75 25.26 -2.50
N ILE A 158 13.81 25.90 -3.19
CA ILE A 158 13.13 25.33 -4.35
C ILE A 158 13.98 25.55 -5.60
N LEU A 159 14.39 24.45 -6.22
CA LEU A 159 15.20 24.44 -7.43
C LEU A 159 14.33 24.66 -8.68
N ASP A 160 14.93 25.13 -9.77
CA ASP A 160 14.23 25.39 -11.03
C ASP A 160 14.10 24.12 -11.89
N HIS A 161 13.61 23.05 -11.26
CA HIS A 161 13.27 21.77 -11.88
C HIS A 161 11.87 21.36 -11.43
N VAL A 162 11.17 20.61 -12.27
CA VAL A 162 9.81 20.12 -12.00
C VAL A 162 9.86 18.60 -11.94
N LEU A 163 9.46 18.04 -10.80
CA LEU A 163 9.08 16.64 -10.69
C LEU A 163 7.62 16.53 -11.17
N PRO A 164 7.31 15.71 -12.19
CA PRO A 164 5.94 15.47 -12.63
C PRO A 164 5.06 14.92 -11.50
N PRO A 165 3.71 15.00 -11.62
CA PRO A 165 2.83 14.32 -10.66
C PRO A 165 3.00 12.80 -10.72
N PRO A 166 2.62 12.05 -9.66
CA PRO A 166 2.74 10.59 -9.60
C PRO A 166 2.11 9.82 -10.78
N SER A 167 1.04 10.37 -11.35
CA SER A 167 0.36 9.83 -12.54
C SER A 167 1.24 9.82 -13.79
N GLU A 168 2.32 10.61 -13.82
CA GLU A 168 3.26 10.72 -14.95
C GLU A 168 4.61 10.08 -14.65
N TRP A 169 4.82 9.52 -13.46
CA TRP A 169 6.05 8.82 -13.14
C TRP A 169 6.16 7.53 -13.94
N SER A 170 7.34 7.26 -14.50
CA SER A 170 7.63 6.05 -15.27
C SER A 170 8.03 4.85 -14.42
N TYR A 171 8.16 5.03 -13.09
CA TYR A 171 8.51 3.95 -12.18
C TYR A 171 7.32 2.99 -12.03
N ASP A 172 7.52 1.72 -12.41
CA ASP A 172 6.50 0.66 -12.28
C ASP A 172 6.46 0.18 -10.83
N PHE A 173 5.62 0.83 -10.02
CA PHE A 173 5.42 0.49 -8.62
C PHE A 173 4.22 -0.45 -8.47
N ASP A 174 4.47 -1.61 -7.87
CA ASP A 174 3.47 -2.63 -7.61
C ASP A 174 3.56 -3.17 -6.17
N ILE A 175 2.73 -2.65 -5.27
CA ILE A 175 2.40 -3.26 -3.99
C ILE A 175 1.03 -3.92 -4.10
N TRP A 176 0.97 -5.23 -3.85
CA TRP A 176 -0.28 -5.97 -3.97
C TRP A 176 -1.30 -5.51 -2.93
N GLN A 177 -2.51 -5.21 -3.40
CA GLN A 177 -3.56 -4.66 -2.53
C GLN A 177 -4.39 -5.78 -1.93
N TYR A 178 -4.67 -5.63 -0.63
CA TYR A 178 -5.43 -6.62 0.11
C TYR A 178 -6.61 -5.97 0.85
N PRO A 179 -7.83 -5.95 0.24
CA PRO A 179 -8.99 -5.25 0.79
C PRO A 179 -9.62 -5.88 2.04
N GLY A 180 -9.59 -7.21 2.18
CA GLY A 180 -10.31 -7.96 3.22
C GLY A 180 -10.11 -7.43 4.66
N PRO A 181 -8.87 -7.15 5.11
CA PRO A 181 -8.60 -6.66 6.45
C PRO A 181 -9.24 -5.30 6.74
N ILE A 182 -9.44 -4.45 5.73
CA ILE A 182 -10.08 -3.15 5.93
C ILE A 182 -11.53 -3.37 6.35
N ALA A 183 -12.26 -4.27 5.68
CA ALA A 183 -13.62 -4.63 6.07
C ALA A 183 -13.66 -5.21 7.50
N ARG A 184 -12.77 -6.15 7.81
CA ARG A 184 -12.69 -6.81 9.12
C ARG A 184 -12.35 -5.85 10.26
N MET A 185 -11.33 -5.02 10.09
CA MET A 185 -10.87 -4.09 11.14
C MET A 185 -11.91 -3.02 11.47
N HIS A 186 -12.75 -2.66 10.50
CA HIS A 186 -13.83 -1.69 10.68
C HIS A 186 -15.20 -2.31 10.95
N ASP A 187 -15.30 -3.64 11.03
CA ASP A 187 -16.56 -4.37 11.23
C ASP A 187 -17.66 -3.99 10.23
N VAL A 188 -17.31 -4.00 8.94
CA VAL A 188 -18.24 -3.72 7.83
C VAL A 188 -18.32 -4.88 6.85
N GLU A 189 -19.46 -5.01 6.17
CA GLU A 189 -19.65 -6.03 5.15
C GLU A 189 -18.67 -5.83 3.98
N LEU A 190 -18.01 -6.91 3.58
CA LEU A 190 -17.11 -6.93 2.43
C LEU A 190 -17.85 -6.49 1.16
N TRP A 191 -17.23 -5.59 0.39
CA TRP A 191 -17.77 -5.00 -0.85
C TRP A 191 -19.04 -4.12 -0.68
N SER A 192 -19.43 -3.79 0.55
CA SER A 192 -20.44 -2.76 0.82
C SER A 192 -19.93 -1.37 0.41
N GLU A 193 -20.85 -0.42 0.19
CA GLU A 193 -20.48 0.99 -0.04
C GLU A 193 -19.60 1.54 1.09
N LYS A 194 -19.88 1.13 2.34
CA LYS A 194 -19.07 1.54 3.49
C LYS A 194 -17.64 1.02 3.42
N HIS A 195 -17.45 -0.21 2.95
CA HIS A 195 -16.12 -0.76 2.71
C HIS A 195 -15.36 0.07 1.65
N PHE A 196 -16.00 0.40 0.53
CA PHE A 196 -15.38 1.25 -0.51
C PHE A 196 -15.03 2.65 0.00
N GLU A 197 -15.88 3.29 0.81
CA GLU A 197 -15.57 4.56 1.47
C GLU A 197 -14.31 4.47 2.34
N LEU A 198 -14.20 3.42 3.15
CA LEU A 198 -13.07 3.20 4.06
C LEU A 198 -11.78 2.85 3.31
N MET A 199 -11.87 2.16 2.17
CA MET A 199 -10.72 1.87 1.32
C MET A 199 -10.14 3.12 0.64
N LYS A 200 -11.00 4.10 0.28
CA LYS A 200 -10.61 5.23 -0.58
C LYS A 200 -9.34 5.98 -0.15
N PRO A 201 -9.14 6.32 1.14
CA PRO A 201 -7.91 7.00 1.58
C PRO A 201 -6.64 6.16 1.36
N TYR A 202 -6.71 4.83 1.56
CA TYR A 202 -5.59 3.92 1.35
C TYR A 202 -5.19 3.87 -0.12
N PHE A 203 -6.15 3.61 -1.00
CA PHE A 203 -5.91 3.51 -2.45
C PHE A 203 -5.49 4.85 -3.07
N THR A 204 -6.05 5.97 -2.59
CA THR A 204 -5.60 7.32 -3.02
C THR A 204 -4.16 7.61 -2.57
N THR A 205 -3.78 7.16 -1.37
CA THR A 205 -2.40 7.31 -0.88
C THR A 205 -1.43 6.47 -1.71
N LEU A 206 -1.83 5.24 -2.03
CA LEU A 206 -1.06 4.34 -2.88
C LEU A 206 -0.89 4.90 -4.31
N ALA A 207 -1.95 5.48 -4.90
CA ALA A 207 -1.86 6.19 -6.18
C ALA A 207 -0.88 7.38 -6.13
N LYS A 208 -0.92 8.17 -5.05
CA LYS A 208 0.00 9.29 -4.81
C LYS A 208 1.45 8.85 -4.57
N ALA A 209 1.68 7.59 -4.20
CA ALA A 209 3.01 6.99 -4.11
C ALA A 209 3.51 6.47 -5.47
N GLY A 210 2.67 6.51 -6.53
CA GLY A 210 3.03 6.10 -7.88
C GLY A 210 2.63 4.68 -8.25
N GLN A 211 1.72 4.04 -7.51
CA GLN A 211 1.24 2.68 -7.81
C GLN A 211 0.62 2.60 -9.21
N LYS A 212 1.02 1.60 -9.98
CA LYS A 212 0.61 1.42 -11.37
C LYS A 212 -0.41 0.29 -11.57
N VAL A 213 -0.41 -0.66 -10.65
CA VAL A 213 -1.05 -1.96 -10.84
C VAL A 213 -2.21 -2.16 -9.88
N ILE A 214 -3.34 -2.66 -10.40
CA ILE A 214 -4.49 -3.12 -9.63
C ILE A 214 -4.33 -4.63 -9.40
N SER A 215 -4.34 -5.06 -8.14
CA SER A 215 -4.38 -6.48 -7.76
C SER A 215 -5.82 -6.96 -7.75
N ALA A 216 -6.12 -7.99 -8.54
CA ALA A 216 -7.48 -8.48 -8.69
C ALA A 216 -7.54 -10.01 -8.51
N ASN A 217 -8.08 -10.46 -7.39
CA ASN A 217 -8.29 -11.88 -7.15
C ASN A 217 -9.47 -12.37 -7.99
N ILE A 218 -9.22 -13.23 -8.97
CA ILE A 218 -10.25 -13.82 -9.85
C ILE A 218 -10.79 -15.16 -9.32
N ILE A 219 -10.19 -15.65 -8.24
CA ILE A 219 -10.60 -16.83 -7.47
C ILE A 219 -10.47 -16.52 -5.97
N GLU A 220 -11.10 -17.37 -5.17
CA GLU A 220 -10.98 -17.33 -3.71
C GLU A 220 -9.65 -17.98 -3.30
N GLN A 221 -8.92 -17.33 -2.39
CA GLN A 221 -7.62 -17.80 -1.87
C GLN A 221 -6.59 -18.13 -2.97
N PRO A 222 -6.16 -17.14 -3.80
CA PRO A 222 -5.22 -17.40 -4.89
C PRO A 222 -3.83 -17.86 -4.43
N TRP A 223 -3.46 -17.66 -3.16
CA TRP A 223 -2.24 -18.19 -2.53
C TRP A 223 -2.48 -19.50 -1.76
N GLY A 224 -3.65 -20.13 -1.90
CA GLY A 224 -3.99 -21.40 -1.26
C GLY A 224 -4.53 -21.27 0.16
N LEU A 225 -5.11 -22.35 0.68
CA LEU A 225 -5.75 -22.37 2.01
C LEU A 225 -4.76 -22.27 3.18
N ASP A 226 -3.49 -22.61 2.94
CA ASP A 226 -2.42 -22.52 3.96
C ASP A 226 -1.94 -21.08 4.18
N HIS A 227 -2.44 -20.11 3.40
CA HIS A 227 -2.23 -18.68 3.62
C HIS A 227 -3.10 -18.14 4.78
N VAL A 228 -3.06 -18.84 5.92
CA VAL A 228 -4.05 -18.80 7.02
C VAL A 228 -4.26 -17.46 7.71
N HIS A 229 -3.34 -16.50 7.54
CA HIS A 229 -3.46 -15.16 8.13
C HIS A 229 -4.24 -14.19 7.25
N PHE A 230 -4.60 -14.62 6.04
CA PHE A 230 -5.21 -13.79 5.02
C PHE A 230 -6.44 -14.53 4.44
N ASP A 231 -7.58 -13.88 4.56
CA ASP A 231 -8.82 -14.10 3.84
C ASP A 231 -8.75 -13.38 2.50
N ASP A 232 -8.33 -14.04 1.41
CA ASP A 232 -8.17 -13.45 0.08
C ASP A 232 -9.43 -13.64 -0.80
N PRO A 233 -10.42 -12.74 -0.71
CA PRO A 233 -11.71 -12.94 -1.35
C PRO A 233 -11.61 -12.86 -2.87
N SER A 234 -12.38 -13.70 -3.55
CA SER A 234 -12.59 -13.56 -4.99
C SER A 234 -13.38 -12.30 -5.32
N LEU A 235 -12.98 -11.62 -6.40
CA LEU A 235 -13.76 -10.58 -7.06
C LEU A 235 -14.73 -11.13 -8.11
N ILE A 236 -14.57 -12.40 -8.50
CA ILE A 236 -15.42 -13.08 -9.48
C ILE A 236 -16.08 -14.27 -8.78
N LYS A 237 -17.41 -14.34 -8.78
CA LYS A 237 -18.10 -15.49 -8.19
C LYS A 237 -18.17 -16.62 -9.21
N TRP A 238 -17.61 -17.78 -8.85
CA TRP A 238 -17.70 -19.01 -9.64
C TRP A 238 -18.85 -19.87 -9.13
N THR A 239 -19.84 -20.13 -9.97
CA THR A 239 -20.98 -20.98 -9.64
C THR A 239 -21.06 -22.18 -10.58
N LEU A 240 -20.98 -23.39 -10.03
CA LEU A 240 -21.36 -24.61 -10.74
C LEU A 240 -22.89 -24.77 -10.64
N LYS A 241 -23.57 -24.67 -11.77
CA LYS A 241 -25.03 -24.78 -11.87
C LYS A 241 -25.45 -26.25 -11.80
N LYS A 242 -26.73 -26.49 -11.48
CA LYS A 242 -27.29 -27.85 -11.35
C LYS A 242 -27.23 -28.70 -12.62
N ASP A 243 -27.15 -28.07 -13.79
CA ASP A 243 -27.02 -28.75 -15.09
C ASP A 243 -25.56 -29.06 -15.48
N GLY A 244 -24.60 -28.69 -14.62
CA GLY A 244 -23.17 -28.89 -14.84
C GLY A 244 -22.49 -27.77 -15.63
N SER A 245 -23.20 -26.70 -15.99
CA SER A 245 -22.61 -25.49 -16.57
C SER A 245 -21.99 -24.58 -15.50
N TRP A 246 -21.08 -23.69 -15.92
CA TRP A 246 -20.46 -22.68 -15.07
C TRP A 246 -21.09 -21.32 -15.33
N GLU A 247 -21.24 -20.52 -14.27
CA GLU A 247 -21.64 -19.11 -14.31
C GLU A 247 -20.62 -18.28 -13.55
N TYR A 248 -20.23 -17.15 -14.14
CA TYR A 248 -19.25 -16.21 -13.58
C TYR A 248 -19.91 -14.84 -13.36
N ASP A 249 -19.89 -14.35 -12.12
CA ASP A 249 -20.39 -13.01 -11.79
C ASP A 249 -19.22 -12.03 -11.63
N PHE A 250 -19.10 -11.09 -12.56
CA PHE A 250 -18.05 -10.06 -12.60
C PHE A 250 -18.45 -8.76 -11.86
N SER A 251 -19.60 -8.69 -11.19
CA SER A 251 -20.12 -7.44 -10.61
C SER A 251 -19.20 -6.82 -9.55
N VAL A 252 -18.61 -7.63 -8.67
CA VAL A 252 -17.65 -7.16 -7.66
C VAL A 252 -16.35 -6.74 -8.32
N PHE A 253 -15.83 -7.54 -9.26
CA PHE A 253 -14.68 -7.19 -10.09
C PHE A 253 -14.84 -5.82 -10.75
N ASP A 254 -15.97 -5.58 -11.43
CA ASP A 254 -16.23 -4.32 -12.11
C ASP A 254 -16.27 -3.12 -11.19
N ARG A 255 -16.96 -3.24 -10.05
CA ARG A 255 -17.04 -2.20 -9.02
C ARG A 255 -15.66 -1.90 -8.45
N TYR A 256 -14.90 -2.95 -8.15
CA TYR A 256 -13.55 -2.83 -7.58
C TYR A 256 -12.57 -2.19 -8.55
N ILE A 257 -12.47 -2.68 -9.80
CA ILE A 257 -11.56 -2.11 -10.81
C ILE A 257 -11.90 -0.64 -11.06
N SER A 258 -13.18 -0.31 -11.23
CA SER A 258 -13.60 1.09 -11.44
C SER A 258 -13.22 1.98 -10.25
N PHE A 259 -13.48 1.50 -9.02
CA PHE A 259 -13.12 2.21 -7.80
C PHE A 259 -11.60 2.48 -7.68
N VAL A 260 -10.77 1.48 -7.98
CA VAL A 260 -9.31 1.62 -7.90
C VAL A 260 -8.80 2.57 -8.99
N MET A 261 -9.38 2.51 -10.20
CA MET A 261 -9.10 3.48 -11.26
C MET A 261 -9.49 4.91 -10.87
N ASP A 262 -10.65 5.09 -10.23
CA ASP A 262 -11.10 6.39 -9.70
C ASP A 262 -10.17 6.94 -8.60
N CYS A 263 -9.45 6.06 -7.88
CA CYS A 263 -8.41 6.46 -6.94
C CYS A 263 -7.11 6.91 -7.64
N GLY A 264 -6.94 6.65 -8.93
CA GLY A 264 -5.81 7.07 -9.76
C GLY A 264 -4.86 5.96 -10.21
N ILE A 265 -5.13 4.68 -9.89
CA ILE A 265 -4.29 3.54 -10.28
C ILE A 265 -4.89 2.91 -11.53
N THR A 266 -4.25 3.10 -12.69
CA THR A 266 -4.91 2.82 -13.98
C THR A 266 -4.07 2.08 -15.01
N GLU A 267 -2.78 1.82 -14.77
CA GLU A 267 -1.88 1.36 -15.85
C GLU A 267 -2.02 -0.14 -16.15
N ARG A 268 -2.15 -1.00 -15.13
CA ARG A 268 -2.24 -2.46 -15.30
C ARG A 268 -3.23 -3.08 -14.30
N ILE A 269 -3.87 -4.17 -14.70
CA ILE A 269 -4.69 -5.04 -13.83
C ILE A 269 -4.00 -6.42 -13.81
N ASN A 270 -3.56 -6.86 -12.64
CA ASN A 270 -2.99 -8.19 -12.43
C ASN A 270 -4.05 -9.10 -11.82
N CYS A 271 -4.46 -10.13 -12.57
CA CYS A 271 -5.47 -11.09 -12.15
C CYS A 271 -4.84 -12.34 -11.53
N TYR A 272 -5.02 -12.51 -10.22
CA TYR A 272 -4.49 -13.62 -9.43
C TYR A 272 -5.59 -14.64 -9.09
N SER A 273 -5.40 -15.95 -9.23
CA SER A 273 -4.37 -16.65 -9.98
C SER A 273 -5.01 -17.83 -10.70
N MET A 274 -4.42 -18.28 -11.80
CA MET A 274 -4.81 -19.53 -12.45
C MET A 274 -3.99 -20.73 -11.94
N ILE A 275 -3.03 -20.49 -11.03
CA ILE A 275 -2.18 -21.50 -10.41
C ILE A 275 -2.00 -21.13 -8.94
N THR A 276 -2.85 -21.65 -8.06
CA THR A 276 -2.70 -21.49 -6.60
C THR A 276 -1.58 -22.36 -6.06
N TRP A 277 -1.06 -22.07 -4.86
CA TRP A 277 0.03 -22.83 -4.24
C TRP A 277 -0.26 -24.32 -4.09
N ASP A 278 -1.48 -24.67 -3.71
CA ASP A 278 -2.00 -26.03 -3.48
C ASP A 278 -2.70 -26.64 -4.71
N LEU A 279 -2.79 -25.90 -5.82
CA LEU A 279 -3.55 -26.26 -7.03
C LEU A 279 -5.05 -26.48 -6.78
N SER A 280 -5.57 -25.99 -5.66
CA SER A 280 -6.97 -26.07 -5.25
C SER A 280 -7.74 -24.82 -5.66
N PHE A 281 -8.94 -24.99 -6.20
CA PHE A 281 -9.82 -23.92 -6.64
C PHE A 281 -11.18 -24.04 -5.97
N ILE A 282 -11.57 -23.00 -5.24
CA ILE A 282 -12.85 -22.96 -4.50
C ILE A 282 -13.94 -22.39 -5.41
N TYR A 283 -15.12 -23.01 -5.38
CA TYR A 283 -16.29 -22.55 -6.12
C TYR A 283 -17.59 -22.83 -5.35
N TYR A 284 -18.65 -22.08 -5.68
CA TYR A 284 -19.97 -22.33 -5.14
C TYR A 284 -20.70 -23.41 -5.97
N ASP A 285 -21.15 -24.47 -5.32
CA ASP A 285 -21.96 -25.51 -5.97
C ASP A 285 -23.44 -25.30 -5.66
N GLU A 286 -24.23 -25.01 -6.70
CA GLU A 286 -25.66 -24.76 -6.58
C GLU A 286 -26.46 -25.99 -6.14
N ALA A 287 -25.99 -27.20 -6.48
CA ALA A 287 -26.66 -28.44 -6.11
C ALA A 287 -26.53 -28.71 -4.60
N SER A 288 -25.33 -28.53 -4.04
CA SER A 288 -25.08 -28.73 -2.60
C SER A 288 -25.25 -27.46 -1.74
N LYS A 289 -25.45 -26.30 -2.37
CA LYS A 289 -25.62 -24.97 -1.73
C LYS A 289 -24.48 -24.56 -0.81
N LYS A 290 -23.25 -24.98 -1.11
CA LYS A 290 -22.06 -24.66 -0.33
C LYS A 290 -20.85 -24.50 -1.24
N ASN A 291 -19.78 -23.96 -0.67
CA ASN A 291 -18.49 -23.95 -1.35
C ASN A 291 -17.90 -25.37 -1.35
N ASN A 292 -17.34 -25.76 -2.49
CA ASN A 292 -16.52 -26.95 -2.67
C ASN A 292 -15.17 -26.53 -3.24
N SER A 293 -14.20 -27.43 -3.21
CA SER A 293 -12.89 -27.25 -3.85
C SER A 293 -12.61 -28.36 -4.85
N ILE A 294 -11.82 -28.03 -5.87
CA ILE A 294 -11.29 -28.99 -6.85
C ILE A 294 -9.80 -28.77 -7.03
N THR A 295 -9.02 -29.85 -7.04
CA THR A 295 -7.58 -29.79 -7.31
C THR A 295 -7.34 -30.07 -8.78
N LEU A 296 -6.68 -29.16 -9.50
CA LEU A 296 -6.44 -29.28 -10.94
C LEU A 296 -5.00 -28.94 -11.28
N THR A 297 -4.32 -29.86 -11.96
CA THR A 297 -2.93 -29.65 -12.40
C THR A 297 -2.89 -28.97 -13.78
N PRO A 298 -2.18 -27.84 -13.94
CA PRO A 298 -1.98 -27.21 -15.24
C PRO A 298 -1.42 -28.18 -16.28
N GLY A 299 -1.98 -28.12 -17.50
CA GLY A 299 -1.60 -29.01 -18.61
C GLY A 299 -2.44 -30.28 -18.73
N THR A 300 -3.34 -30.56 -17.79
CA THR A 300 -4.33 -31.64 -17.93
C THR A 300 -5.58 -31.17 -18.69
N ASP A 301 -6.31 -32.13 -19.27
CA ASP A 301 -7.59 -31.85 -19.95
C ASP A 301 -8.63 -31.28 -18.98
N GLU A 302 -8.63 -31.73 -17.72
CA GLU A 302 -9.54 -31.27 -16.68
C GLU A 302 -9.29 -29.80 -16.32
N TYR A 303 -8.02 -29.43 -16.13
CA TYR A 303 -7.62 -28.04 -15.90
C TYR A 303 -7.99 -27.16 -17.10
N THR A 304 -7.67 -27.61 -18.31
CA THR A 304 -7.98 -26.91 -19.57
C THR A 304 -9.47 -26.67 -19.68
N LYS A 305 -10.30 -27.69 -19.44
CA LYS A 305 -11.77 -27.60 -19.50
C LYS A 305 -12.32 -26.64 -18.45
N TYR A 306 -11.79 -26.69 -17.22
CA TYR A 306 -12.23 -25.83 -16.11
C TYR A 306 -11.99 -24.34 -16.40
N TRP A 307 -10.80 -23.99 -16.89
CA TRP A 307 -10.42 -22.59 -17.12
C TRP A 307 -10.87 -22.04 -18.47
N SER A 308 -11.02 -22.88 -19.50
CA SER A 308 -11.34 -22.42 -20.86
C SER A 308 -12.63 -21.60 -20.94
N GLY A 309 -13.68 -22.04 -20.23
CA GLY A 309 -14.96 -21.34 -20.20
C GLY A 309 -14.81 -19.95 -19.58
N MET A 310 -14.23 -19.90 -18.37
CA MET A 310 -14.03 -18.65 -17.65
C MET A 310 -13.17 -17.67 -18.45
N ILE A 311 -12.00 -18.08 -18.94
CA ILE A 311 -11.09 -17.16 -19.64
C ILE A 311 -11.72 -16.65 -20.94
N LYS A 312 -12.52 -17.45 -21.66
CA LYS A 312 -13.27 -16.97 -22.83
C LYS A 312 -14.27 -15.87 -22.46
N GLU A 313 -15.11 -16.11 -21.46
CA GLU A 313 -16.08 -15.12 -21.00
C GLU A 313 -15.41 -13.87 -20.43
N PHE A 314 -14.37 -14.05 -19.63
CA PHE A 314 -13.62 -12.94 -19.05
C PHE A 314 -12.89 -12.11 -20.10
N THR A 315 -12.36 -12.74 -21.16
CA THR A 315 -11.78 -12.02 -22.31
C THR A 315 -12.82 -11.13 -22.98
N LEU A 316 -14.02 -11.65 -23.26
CA LEU A 316 -15.10 -10.87 -23.85
C LEU A 316 -15.51 -9.72 -22.93
N HIS A 317 -15.73 -10.00 -21.65
CA HIS A 317 -16.08 -9.01 -20.63
C HIS A 317 -15.05 -7.89 -20.55
N LEU A 318 -13.76 -8.22 -20.44
CA LEU A 318 -12.68 -7.23 -20.39
C LEU A 318 -12.58 -6.39 -21.67
N LYS A 319 -12.89 -6.96 -22.84
CA LYS A 319 -12.91 -6.22 -24.12
C LYS A 319 -14.10 -5.27 -24.17
N GLU A 320 -15.28 -5.69 -23.73
CA GLU A 320 -16.47 -4.84 -23.62
C GLU A 320 -16.25 -3.66 -22.67
N LYS A 321 -15.53 -3.90 -21.57
CA LYS A 321 -15.13 -2.84 -20.61
C LYS A 321 -13.96 -1.97 -21.11
N GLY A 322 -13.28 -2.35 -22.19
CA GLY A 322 -12.08 -1.68 -22.68
C GLY A 322 -10.85 -1.86 -21.78
N TRP A 323 -10.84 -2.87 -20.91
CA TRP A 323 -9.78 -3.15 -19.94
C TRP A 323 -8.80 -4.24 -20.41
N PHE A 324 -9.17 -5.04 -21.40
CA PHE A 324 -8.37 -6.19 -21.86
C PHE A 324 -6.91 -5.83 -22.18
N THR A 325 -6.67 -4.70 -22.84
CA THR A 325 -5.32 -4.26 -23.23
C THR A 325 -4.41 -3.91 -22.05
N LYS A 326 -4.93 -3.81 -20.82
CA LYS A 326 -4.14 -3.56 -19.60
C LYS A 326 -4.26 -4.68 -18.56
N THR A 327 -5.02 -5.73 -18.85
CA THR A 327 -5.14 -6.89 -17.96
C THR A 327 -4.07 -7.91 -18.27
N ALA A 328 -3.45 -8.45 -17.23
CA ALA A 328 -2.54 -9.58 -17.28
C ALA A 328 -3.03 -10.70 -16.35
N ILE A 329 -2.88 -11.95 -16.77
CA ILE A 329 -2.94 -13.08 -15.83
C ILE A 329 -1.63 -13.08 -15.05
N ALA A 330 -1.73 -12.98 -13.73
CA ALA A 330 -0.59 -12.85 -12.84
C ALA A 330 -0.30 -14.18 -12.14
N VAL A 331 0.99 -14.51 -12.08
CA VAL A 331 1.50 -15.76 -11.52
C VAL A 331 2.58 -15.44 -10.49
N ASP A 332 2.54 -16.17 -9.38
CA ASP A 332 3.46 -16.05 -8.25
C ASP A 332 4.25 -17.37 -8.12
N GLU A 333 5.53 -17.35 -8.51
CA GLU A 333 6.52 -18.42 -8.33
C GLU A 333 5.99 -19.86 -8.52
N ARG A 334 5.80 -20.29 -9.78
CA ARG A 334 5.30 -21.65 -10.09
C ARG A 334 6.27 -22.43 -10.99
N PRO A 335 6.21 -23.77 -11.00
CA PRO A 335 7.00 -24.58 -11.92
C PRO A 335 6.82 -24.15 -13.38
N VAL A 336 7.92 -24.14 -14.14
CA VAL A 336 7.96 -23.68 -15.53
C VAL A 336 6.94 -24.42 -16.41
N GLU A 337 6.77 -25.72 -16.19
CA GLU A 337 5.84 -26.55 -16.94
C GLU A 337 4.39 -26.09 -16.72
N HIS A 338 4.05 -25.72 -15.49
CA HIS A 338 2.73 -25.19 -15.15
C HIS A 338 2.50 -23.82 -15.79
N MET A 339 3.53 -22.96 -15.77
CA MET A 339 3.47 -21.64 -16.41
C MET A 339 3.30 -21.77 -17.93
N GLN A 340 4.06 -22.66 -18.59
CA GLN A 340 3.93 -22.91 -20.02
C GLN A 340 2.54 -23.40 -20.41
N ALA A 341 1.97 -24.32 -19.63
CA ALA A 341 0.61 -24.83 -19.85
C ALA A 341 -0.45 -23.72 -19.73
N LEU A 342 -0.34 -22.87 -18.70
CA LEU A 342 -1.20 -21.70 -18.53
C LEU A 342 -1.07 -20.73 -19.70
N ILE A 343 0.16 -20.39 -20.10
CA ILE A 343 0.43 -19.45 -21.19
C ILE A 343 -0.17 -19.99 -22.48
N ALA A 344 0.04 -21.27 -22.79
CA ALA A 344 -0.53 -21.91 -23.96
C ALA A 344 -2.07 -21.83 -23.96
N LEU A 345 -2.70 -22.11 -22.82
CA LEU A 345 -4.16 -22.04 -22.67
C LEU A 345 -4.70 -20.63 -22.94
N VAL A 346 -4.17 -19.61 -22.27
CA VAL A 346 -4.71 -18.25 -22.42
C VAL A 346 -4.42 -17.68 -23.81
N LYS A 347 -3.28 -18.03 -24.41
CA LYS A 347 -2.91 -17.60 -25.78
C LYS A 347 -3.71 -18.30 -26.88
N ASP A 348 -4.14 -19.54 -26.66
CA ASP A 348 -5.06 -20.24 -27.57
C ASP A 348 -6.44 -19.56 -27.59
N ILE A 349 -6.91 -19.09 -26.44
CA ILE A 349 -8.16 -18.35 -26.32
C ILE A 349 -8.05 -16.96 -26.95
N ASP A 350 -6.99 -16.22 -26.61
CA ASP A 350 -6.70 -14.94 -27.22
C ASP A 350 -5.19 -14.63 -27.20
N PRO A 351 -4.55 -14.44 -28.37
CA PRO A 351 -3.11 -14.24 -28.45
C PRO A 351 -2.63 -12.94 -27.78
N ASP A 352 -3.52 -11.97 -27.53
CA ASP A 352 -3.19 -10.67 -26.93
C ASP A 352 -3.19 -10.69 -25.39
N TRP A 353 -3.57 -11.80 -24.76
CA TRP A 353 -3.48 -11.95 -23.29
C TRP A 353 -2.07 -11.60 -22.78
N LYS A 354 -1.98 -10.72 -21.79
CA LYS A 354 -0.72 -10.43 -21.10
C LYS A 354 -0.50 -11.37 -19.94
N ILE A 355 0.76 -11.57 -19.59
CA ILE A 355 1.19 -12.38 -18.45
C ILE A 355 2.06 -11.49 -17.56
N ALA A 356 1.86 -11.59 -16.25
CA ALA A 356 2.74 -11.01 -15.25
C ALA A 356 3.29 -12.14 -14.37
N LEU A 357 4.59 -12.11 -14.07
CA LEU A 357 5.26 -13.10 -13.24
C LEU A 357 6.11 -12.40 -12.20
N ALA A 358 5.86 -12.69 -10.93
CA ALA A 358 6.84 -12.55 -9.86
C ALA A 358 7.50 -13.92 -9.67
N GLY A 359 8.82 -13.98 -9.83
CA GLY A 359 9.57 -15.23 -9.91
C GLY A 359 10.85 -15.18 -9.08
N ASP A 360 11.24 -16.34 -8.54
CA ASP A 360 12.51 -16.54 -7.83
C ASP A 360 13.71 -16.59 -8.78
N SER A 361 13.44 -16.80 -10.07
CA SER A 361 14.43 -17.05 -11.10
C SER A 361 13.98 -16.53 -12.47
N TYR A 362 14.97 -16.20 -13.31
CA TYR A 362 14.74 -15.78 -14.69
C TYR A 362 14.72 -16.99 -15.62
N HIS A 363 13.66 -17.12 -16.41
CA HIS A 363 13.53 -18.13 -17.46
C HIS A 363 13.66 -17.45 -18.84
N PRO A 364 14.72 -17.75 -19.62
CA PRO A 364 15.01 -17.08 -20.89
C PRO A 364 14.05 -17.43 -22.04
#